data_AF-A0A091S154-F1
#
_entry.id   AF-A0A091S154-F1
#
_cell.length_a   1.000
_cell.length_b   1.000
_cell.length_c   1.000
_cell.angle_alpha   90.00
_cell.angle_beta   90.00
_cell.angle_gamma   90.00
#
_symmetry.space_group_name_H-M   'P 1'
#
loop_
_entity.id
_entity.type
_entity.pdbx_description
1 polymer ?
#
loop_
_entity_poly.entity_id
_entity_poly.type
_entity_poly.pdbx_seq_one_letter_code
_entity_poly.pdbx_strand_id
1 'polypeptide(L)'
;FKTIISYIDEQFERYLHDESGLNRRHIIDNRVHCCFYFISPFGHGLKPLDVEFMKAIHNKVNIVPVIAKADTLSLKERERLKKRILDEIEEHGIKIYHLPDAESDEDEDFKEQTRLLKASIPFCVVGSNQLIEAKGKKVRGRLYPWGVVEVENPEHNDFLKLRTMLITHMQDLQEVTQDLHYENFRSERLKRGGRKIEDEEVNKDQILLEKEAEVR
;
A
#
# COMPACT_ATOMS: atom_id res chain seq x y z
N PHE A 1 12.53 7.93 -5.04
CA PHE A 1 11.49 6.89 -5.25
C PHE A 1 11.99 5.63 -5.97
N LYS A 2 12.99 5.73 -6.87
CA LYS A 2 13.48 4.61 -7.70
C LYS A 2 13.81 3.33 -6.91
N THR A 3 14.58 3.41 -5.83
CA THR A 3 14.95 2.22 -5.01
C THR A 3 13.74 1.46 -4.48
N ILE A 4 12.70 2.17 -4.02
CA ILE A 4 11.48 1.55 -3.48
C ILE A 4 10.70 0.87 -4.61
N ILE A 5 10.54 1.56 -5.74
CA ILE A 5 9.85 0.99 -6.91
C ILE A 5 10.60 -0.23 -7.44
N SER A 6 11.92 -0.14 -7.55
CA SER A 6 12.77 -1.25 -7.97
C SER A 6 12.67 -2.44 -7.03
N TYR A 7 12.58 -2.22 -5.71
CA TYR A 7 12.38 -3.30 -4.75
C TYR A 7 11.05 -4.03 -4.98
N ILE A 8 9.95 -3.28 -5.15
CA ILE A 8 8.62 -3.85 -5.42
C ILE A 8 8.64 -4.66 -6.72
N ASP A 9 9.19 -4.08 -7.79
CA ASP A 9 9.29 -4.74 -9.10
C ASP A 9 10.21 -5.98 -9.04
N GLU A 10 11.29 -5.95 -8.26
CA GLU A 10 12.17 -7.10 -8.07
C GLU A 10 11.45 -8.24 -7.34
N GLN A 11 10.59 -7.95 -6.36
CA GLN A 11 9.81 -9.00 -5.69
C GLN A 11 8.81 -9.63 -6.66
N PHE A 12 8.17 -8.84 -7.53
CA PHE A 12 7.30 -9.38 -8.56
C PHE A 12 8.06 -10.22 -9.60
N GLU A 13 9.25 -9.79 -10.03
CA GLU A 13 10.06 -10.53 -10.99
C GLU A 13 10.54 -11.87 -10.40
N ARG A 14 10.95 -11.89 -9.13
CA ARG A 14 11.32 -13.14 -8.41
C ARG A 14 10.15 -14.11 -8.37
N TYR A 15 8.97 -13.62 -8.01
CA TYR A 15 7.77 -14.45 -7.97
C TYR A 15 7.40 -15.00 -9.36
N LEU A 16 7.49 -14.18 -10.41
CA LEU A 16 7.24 -14.60 -11.80
C LEU A 16 8.23 -15.67 -12.28
N HIS A 17 9.50 -15.54 -11.89
CA HIS A 17 10.53 -16.53 -12.21
C HIS A 17 10.25 -17.88 -11.53
N ASP A 18 9.91 -17.85 -10.23
CA ASP A 18 9.59 -19.06 -9.47
C ASP A 18 8.30 -19.73 -9.94
N GLU A 19 7.28 -18.95 -10.32
CA GLU A 19 6.04 -19.44 -10.93
C GLU A 19 6.29 -20.12 -12.29
N SER A 20 7.16 -19.53 -13.10
CA SER A 20 7.53 -20.06 -14.43
C SER A 20 8.44 -21.29 -14.33
N GLY A 21 9.16 -21.45 -13.22
CA GLY A 21 10.10 -22.54 -12.97
C GLY A 21 9.45 -23.93 -12.85
N LEU A 22 10.32 -24.95 -12.77
CA LEU A 22 9.92 -26.35 -12.65
C LEU A 22 9.48 -26.73 -11.22
N ASN A 23 9.91 -25.98 -10.20
CA ASN A 23 9.76 -26.34 -8.79
C ASN A 23 8.69 -25.48 -8.07
N ARG A 24 7.44 -25.59 -8.53
CA ARG A 24 6.32 -24.71 -8.13
C ARG A 24 5.71 -24.98 -6.74
N ARG A 25 6.16 -26.01 -6.01
CA ARG A 25 5.48 -26.49 -4.80
C ARG A 25 5.75 -25.66 -3.54
N HIS A 26 6.86 -24.91 -3.50
CA HIS A 26 7.26 -24.13 -2.31
C HIS A 26 7.78 -22.74 -2.72
N ILE A 27 6.94 -21.95 -3.37
CA ILE A 27 7.28 -20.56 -3.72
C ILE A 27 7.18 -19.71 -2.44
N ILE A 28 8.23 -18.94 -2.15
CA ILE A 28 8.26 -18.02 -1.01
C ILE A 28 7.71 -16.67 -1.48
N ASP A 29 6.53 -16.29 -1.00
CA ASP A 29 5.94 -15.00 -1.35
C ASP A 29 6.62 -13.85 -0.58
N ASN A 30 7.45 -13.08 -1.28
CA ASN A 30 8.10 -11.87 -0.77
C ASN A 30 7.49 -10.59 -1.33
N ARG A 31 6.35 -10.67 -2.04
CA ARG A 31 5.68 -9.50 -2.62
C ARG A 31 5.21 -8.56 -1.51
N VAL A 32 5.18 -7.26 -1.81
CA VAL A 32 4.73 -6.25 -0.84
C VAL A 32 3.21 -6.17 -0.90
N HIS A 33 2.52 -6.68 0.11
CA HIS A 33 1.05 -6.69 0.14
C HIS A 33 0.42 -5.38 0.59
N CYS A 34 1.15 -4.56 1.35
CA CYS A 34 0.65 -3.31 1.91
C CYS A 34 1.78 -2.29 2.10
N CYS A 35 1.51 -1.03 1.78
CA CYS A 35 2.42 0.09 1.97
C CYS A 35 1.76 1.16 2.85
N PHE A 36 2.27 1.32 4.08
CA PHE A 36 1.86 2.41 4.95
C PHE A 36 2.56 3.70 4.54
N TYR A 37 1.79 4.64 3.99
CA TYR A 37 2.30 5.94 3.59
C TYR A 37 2.10 6.98 4.69
N PHE A 38 3.19 7.34 5.36
CA PHE A 38 3.14 8.31 6.46
C PHE A 38 3.14 9.75 5.96
N ILE A 39 2.01 10.41 6.12
CA ILE A 39 1.79 11.82 5.79
C ILE A 39 2.18 12.68 7.00
N SER A 40 2.89 13.77 6.72
CA SER A 40 3.31 14.71 7.75
C SER A 40 2.11 15.48 8.32
N PRO A 41 1.97 15.61 9.65
CA PRO A 41 0.91 16.42 10.25
C PRO A 41 1.20 17.92 10.16
N PHE A 42 2.46 18.31 9.93
CA PHE A 42 2.92 19.72 9.96
C PHE A 42 2.65 20.47 8.65
N GLY A 43 1.58 20.12 7.94
CA GLY A 43 1.26 20.64 6.62
C GLY A 43 -0.21 20.97 6.48
N HIS A 44 -0.52 21.66 5.39
CA HIS A 44 -1.90 21.96 5.05
C HIS A 44 -2.57 20.83 4.25
N GLY A 45 -1.83 19.84 3.76
CA GLY A 45 -2.29 18.74 2.90
C GLY A 45 -1.10 17.88 2.47
N LEU A 46 -1.26 17.17 1.34
CA LEU A 46 -0.20 16.41 0.68
C LEU A 46 0.85 17.36 0.09
N LYS A 47 2.12 16.99 0.27
CA LYS A 47 3.22 17.68 -0.41
C LYS A 47 3.27 17.22 -1.86
N PRO A 48 3.82 18.03 -2.79
CA PRO A 48 4.03 17.60 -4.18
C PRO A 48 4.83 16.29 -4.28
N LEU A 49 5.80 16.11 -3.37
CA LEU A 49 6.58 14.87 -3.23
C LEU A 49 5.71 13.66 -2.89
N ASP A 50 4.70 13.84 -2.02
CA ASP A 50 3.79 12.77 -1.60
C ASP A 50 2.91 12.33 -2.77
N VAL A 51 2.40 13.31 -3.53
CA VAL A 51 1.59 13.07 -4.73
C VAL A 51 2.39 12.30 -5.78
N GLU A 52 3.60 12.77 -6.11
CA GLU A 52 4.44 12.13 -7.12
C GLU A 52 4.81 10.69 -6.71
N PHE A 53 5.13 10.48 -5.44
CA PHE A 53 5.44 9.15 -4.94
C PHE A 53 4.23 8.22 -4.99
N MET A 54 3.08 8.63 -4.44
CA MET A 54 1.88 7.80 -4.42
C MET A 54 1.41 7.46 -5.83
N LYS A 55 1.45 8.42 -6.77
CA LYS A 55 1.18 8.15 -8.20
C LYS A 55 2.14 7.12 -8.81
N ALA A 56 3.40 7.10 -8.39
CA ALA A 56 4.36 6.14 -8.92
C ALA A 56 4.10 4.70 -8.44
N ILE A 57 3.53 4.52 -7.24
CA ILE A 57 3.35 3.18 -6.62
C ILE A 57 1.89 2.71 -6.57
N HIS A 58 0.89 3.56 -6.80
CA HIS A 58 -0.54 3.22 -6.63
C HIS A 58 -1.06 2.06 -7.50
N ASN A 59 -0.38 1.72 -8.61
CA ASN A 59 -0.74 0.58 -9.44
C ASN A 59 0.06 -0.70 -9.10
N LYS A 60 1.02 -0.60 -8.18
CA LYS A 60 1.96 -1.68 -7.82
C LYS A 60 1.76 -2.22 -6.40
N VAL A 61 1.16 -1.44 -5.50
CA VAL A 61 0.97 -1.83 -4.10
C VAL A 61 -0.26 -1.17 -3.50
N ASN A 62 -0.89 -1.85 -2.55
CA ASN A 62 -1.97 -1.32 -1.73
C ASN A 62 -1.44 -0.21 -0.82
N ILE A 63 -1.80 1.05 -1.12
CA ILE A 63 -1.38 2.21 -0.31
C ILE A 63 -2.41 2.44 0.80
N VAL A 64 -1.96 2.44 2.06
CA VAL A 64 -2.76 2.88 3.21
C VAL A 64 -2.20 4.21 3.72
N PRO A 65 -2.90 5.34 3.51
CA PRO A 65 -2.44 6.63 3.98
C PRO A 65 -2.63 6.76 5.50
N VAL A 66 -1.56 7.17 6.19
CA VAL A 66 -1.49 7.29 7.65
C VAL A 66 -0.94 8.65 8.02
N ILE A 67 -1.69 9.45 8.78
CA ILE A 67 -1.19 10.72 9.33
C ILE A 67 -0.31 10.40 10.55
N ALA A 68 0.97 10.74 10.43
CA ALA A 68 1.96 10.51 11.48
C ALA A 68 1.80 11.51 12.64
N LYS A 69 2.25 11.13 13.85
CA LYS A 69 2.32 12.02 15.03
C LYS A 69 1.04 12.82 15.23
N ALA A 70 -0.10 12.13 15.22
CA ALA A 70 -1.42 12.75 15.31
C ALA A 70 -1.65 13.54 16.62
N ASP A 71 -0.84 13.28 17.66
CA ASP A 71 -0.81 14.01 18.92
C ASP A 71 -0.34 15.48 18.78
N THR A 72 0.12 15.87 17.60
CA THR A 72 0.48 17.26 17.28
C THR A 72 -0.70 18.08 16.75
N LEU A 73 -1.84 17.45 16.47
CA LEU A 73 -3.03 18.07 15.89
C LEU A 73 -4.17 18.08 16.91
N SER A 74 -4.93 19.17 16.95
CA SER A 74 -6.24 19.17 17.62
C SER A 74 -7.27 18.35 16.83
N LEU A 75 -8.38 17.97 17.48
CA LEU A 75 -9.46 17.22 16.81
C LEU A 75 -10.01 17.94 15.57
N LYS A 76 -10.17 19.26 15.64
CA LYS A 76 -10.64 20.08 14.51
C LYS A 76 -9.64 20.13 13.36
N GLU A 77 -8.35 20.26 13.67
CA GLU A 77 -7.28 20.27 12.65
C GLU A 77 -7.13 18.91 12.00
N ARG A 78 -7.28 17.84 12.79
CA ARG A 78 -7.28 16.46 12.31
C ARG A 78 -8.39 16.23 11.29
N GLU A 79 -9.63 16.59 11.60
CA GLU A 79 -10.76 16.45 10.68
C GLU A 79 -10.55 17.27 9.39
N ARG A 80 -10.07 18.50 9.52
CA ARG A 80 -9.75 19.36 8.38
C ARG A 80 -8.66 18.76 7.48
N LEU A 81 -7.60 18.22 8.09
CA LEU A 81 -6.49 17.61 7.37
C LEU A 81 -6.92 16.29 6.69
N LYS A 82 -7.71 15.45 7.37
CA LYS A 82 -8.26 14.22 6.77
C LYS A 82 -9.07 14.54 5.52
N LYS A 83 -10.03 15.47 5.62
CA LYS A 83 -10.87 15.87 4.49
C LYS A 83 -10.01 16.37 3.32
N ARG A 84 -9.06 17.27 3.61
CA ARG A 84 -8.20 17.82 2.58
C ARG A 84 -7.31 16.77 1.90
N ILE A 85 -6.76 15.81 2.65
CA ILE A 85 -5.98 14.72 2.06
C ILE A 85 -6.86 13.86 1.13
N LEU A 86 -8.10 13.56 1.53
CA LEU A 86 -9.02 12.79 0.69
C LEU A 86 -9.37 13.55 -0.59
N ASP A 87 -9.71 14.85 -0.48
CA ASP A 87 -9.99 15.72 -1.63
C ASP A 87 -8.78 15.76 -2.59
N GLU A 88 -7.56 15.90 -2.07
CA GLU A 88 -6.33 15.94 -2.87
C GLU A 88 -5.99 14.56 -3.49
N ILE A 89 -6.29 13.43 -2.82
CA ILE A 89 -6.13 12.08 -3.37
C ILE A 89 -7.04 11.89 -4.59
N GLU A 90 -8.30 12.32 -4.48
CA GLU A 90 -9.30 12.23 -5.55
C GLU A 90 -8.95 13.15 -6.72
N GLU A 91 -8.61 14.41 -6.44
CA GLU A 91 -8.18 15.39 -7.45
C GLU A 91 -6.99 14.90 -8.29
N HIS A 92 -6.05 14.22 -7.64
CA HIS A 92 -4.86 13.70 -8.31
C HIS A 92 -5.06 12.32 -8.93
N GLY A 93 -6.20 11.66 -8.72
CA GLY A 93 -6.48 10.31 -9.21
C GLY A 93 -5.57 9.24 -8.59
N ILE A 94 -5.18 9.42 -7.33
CA ILE A 94 -4.35 8.45 -6.59
C ILE A 94 -5.26 7.31 -6.13
N LYS A 95 -4.83 6.06 -6.39
CA LYS A 95 -5.57 4.87 -5.99
C LYS A 95 -5.00 4.40 -4.67
N ILE A 96 -5.81 4.47 -3.61
CA ILE A 96 -5.45 3.92 -2.31
C ILE A 96 -6.19 2.61 -2.09
N TYR A 97 -5.77 1.85 -1.09
CA TYR A 97 -6.49 0.67 -0.67
C TYR A 97 -7.86 1.05 -0.12
N HIS A 98 -8.90 0.46 -0.71
CA HIS A 98 -10.28 0.58 -0.25
C HIS A 98 -10.67 -0.74 0.41
N LEU A 99 -11.21 -0.66 1.63
CA LEU A 99 -11.71 -1.86 2.30
C LEU A 99 -12.88 -2.44 1.48
N PRO A 100 -13.00 -3.77 1.38
CA PRO A 100 -14.15 -4.41 0.75
C PRO A 100 -15.46 -3.94 1.40
N ASP A 101 -16.54 -3.90 0.63
CA ASP A 101 -17.88 -3.67 1.18
C ASP A 101 -18.32 -4.90 1.97
N ALA A 102 -18.97 -4.64 3.10
CA ALA A 102 -19.53 -5.69 3.94
C ALA A 102 -20.65 -6.42 3.17
N GLU A 103 -20.64 -7.75 3.17
CA GLU A 103 -21.63 -8.55 2.45
C GLU A 103 -23.00 -8.45 3.13
N SER A 104 -24.07 -8.69 2.36
CA SER A 104 -25.44 -8.48 2.86
C SER A 104 -25.84 -9.42 3.99
N ASP A 105 -25.22 -10.59 4.05
CA ASP A 105 -25.41 -11.66 5.03
C ASP A 105 -24.52 -11.52 6.28
N GLU A 106 -23.61 -10.54 6.31
CA GLU A 106 -22.82 -10.23 7.51
C GLU A 106 -23.66 -9.55 8.59
N ASP A 107 -23.24 -9.74 9.84
CA ASP A 107 -23.86 -9.15 11.02
C ASP A 107 -23.86 -7.61 10.95
N GLU A 108 -24.92 -6.97 11.44
CA GLU A 108 -25.04 -5.50 11.47
C GLU A 108 -23.89 -4.84 12.25
N ASP A 109 -23.42 -5.47 13.33
CA ASP A 109 -22.27 -4.99 14.11
C ASP A 109 -20.98 -4.98 13.26
N PHE A 110 -20.80 -5.98 12.39
CA PHE A 110 -19.64 -6.06 11.50
C PHE A 110 -19.72 -5.00 10.39
N LYS A 111 -20.91 -4.81 9.79
CA LYS A 111 -21.17 -3.75 8.81
C LYS A 111 -20.88 -2.38 9.39
N GLU A 112 -21.32 -2.12 10.62
CA GLU A 112 -21.03 -0.86 11.31
C GLU A 112 -19.53 -0.68 11.59
N GLN A 113 -18.85 -1.73 12.05
CA GLN A 113 -17.40 -1.69 12.26
C GLN A 113 -16.63 -1.37 10.96
N THR A 114 -16.97 -2.03 9.86
CA THR A 114 -16.35 -1.79 8.54
C THR A 114 -16.60 -0.36 8.06
N ARG A 115 -17.82 0.16 8.25
CA ARG A 115 -18.15 1.56 7.95
C ARG A 115 -17.30 2.54 8.79
N LEU A 116 -17.14 2.28 10.08
CA LEU A 116 -16.32 3.11 10.97
C LEU A 116 -14.83 3.08 10.58
N LEU A 117 -14.33 1.93 10.14
CA LEU A 117 -12.96 1.79 9.62
C LEU A 117 -12.78 2.60 8.33
N LYS A 118 -13.70 2.48 7.37
CA LYS A 118 -13.69 3.25 6.12
C LYS A 118 -13.71 4.76 6.37
N ALA A 119 -14.59 5.23 7.25
CA ALA A 119 -14.69 6.65 7.62
C ALA A 119 -13.44 7.17 8.36
N SER A 120 -12.62 6.28 8.91
CA SER A 120 -11.41 6.65 9.64
C SER A 120 -10.17 6.84 8.75
N ILE A 121 -10.25 6.50 7.45
CA ILE A 121 -9.15 6.71 6.50
C ILE A 121 -9.11 8.20 6.08
N PRO A 122 -7.92 8.85 6.09
CA PRO A 122 -6.62 8.34 6.50
C PRO A 122 -6.48 8.23 8.03
N PHE A 123 -5.83 7.16 8.51
CA PHE A 123 -5.71 6.88 9.96
C PHE A 123 -4.76 7.88 10.63
N CYS A 124 -5.19 8.49 11.73
CA CYS A 124 -4.34 9.38 12.52
C CYS A 124 -3.72 8.63 13.69
N VAL A 125 -2.44 8.28 13.60
CA VAL A 125 -1.83 7.38 14.58
C VAL A 125 -0.77 8.07 15.44
N VAL A 126 -0.65 7.54 16.65
CA VAL A 126 0.42 7.89 17.59
C VAL A 126 1.17 6.61 17.94
N GLY A 127 2.50 6.65 17.81
CA GLY A 127 3.37 5.54 18.20
C GLY A 127 4.16 5.86 19.47
N SER A 128 4.29 4.87 20.36
CA SER A 128 5.20 4.96 21.50
C SER A 128 5.74 3.58 21.88
N ASN A 129 7.04 3.53 22.18
CA ASN A 129 7.71 2.36 22.77
C ASN A 129 7.83 2.48 24.30
N GLN A 130 7.44 3.62 24.88
CA GLN A 130 7.53 3.85 26.33
C GLN A 130 6.26 3.36 27.03
N LEU A 131 6.46 2.66 28.14
CA LEU A 131 5.40 2.31 29.08
C LEU A 131 5.28 3.41 30.13
N ILE A 132 4.06 3.92 30.29
CA ILE A 132 3.71 4.95 31.24
C ILE A 132 2.57 4.46 32.12
N GLU A 133 2.47 4.98 33.33
CA GLU A 133 1.39 4.66 34.24
C GLU A 133 0.22 5.64 34.05
N ALA A 134 -0.90 5.15 33.51
CA ALA A 134 -2.13 5.90 33.35
C ALA A 134 -3.24 5.18 34.14
N LYS A 135 -3.88 5.90 35.08
CA LYS A 135 -4.99 5.38 35.90
C LYS A 135 -4.69 4.01 36.58
N GLY A 136 -3.45 3.83 37.06
CA GLY A 136 -3.01 2.61 37.73
C GLY A 136 -2.70 1.42 36.82
N LYS A 137 -2.71 1.61 35.49
CA LYS A 137 -2.28 0.60 34.50
C LYS A 137 -1.06 1.08 33.74
N LYS A 138 -0.13 0.17 33.46
CA LYS A 138 0.99 0.42 32.55
C LYS A 138 0.49 0.32 31.12
N VAL A 139 0.42 1.45 30.42
CA VAL A 139 -0.03 1.55 29.02
C VAL A 139 1.07 2.14 28.16
N ARG A 140 1.05 1.85 26.85
CA ARG A 140 1.96 2.50 25.91
C ARG A 140 1.46 3.91 25.63
N GLY A 141 2.32 4.90 25.79
CA GLY A 141 1.91 6.30 25.63
C GLY A 141 3.06 7.28 25.58
N ARG A 142 2.72 8.54 25.30
CA ARG A 142 3.65 9.68 25.27
C ARG A 142 3.30 10.61 26.42
N LEU A 143 4.29 10.95 27.24
CA LEU A 143 4.15 11.87 28.36
C LEU A 143 4.56 13.28 27.93
N TYR A 144 3.68 14.25 28.18
CA TYR A 144 3.91 15.67 28.00
C TYR A 144 3.69 16.41 29.33
N PRO A 145 4.24 17.62 29.51
CA PRO A 145 3.99 18.42 30.72
C PRO A 145 2.50 18.71 30.96
N TRP A 146 1.69 18.76 29.90
CA TRP A 146 0.25 19.04 29.94
C TRP A 146 -0.64 17.79 29.98
N GLY A 147 -0.07 16.59 29.89
CA GLY A 147 -0.87 15.37 29.92
C GLY A 147 -0.24 14.16 29.25
N VAL A 148 -1.05 13.12 29.10
CA VAL A 148 -0.64 11.82 28.63
C VAL A 148 -1.45 11.42 27.40
N VAL A 149 -0.75 11.02 26.34
CA VAL A 149 -1.37 10.44 25.15
C VAL A 149 -1.19 8.92 25.16
N GLU A 150 -2.27 8.22 25.50
CA GLU A 150 -2.35 6.75 25.40
C GLU A 150 -2.48 6.28 23.95
N VAL A 151 -1.61 5.36 23.51
CA VAL A 151 -1.58 4.83 22.14
C VAL A 151 -2.78 3.93 21.86
N GLU A 152 -3.21 3.14 22.84
CA GLU A 152 -4.32 2.19 22.71
C GLU A 152 -5.68 2.80 23.04
N ASN A 153 -5.77 4.12 23.25
CA ASN A 153 -7.03 4.79 23.51
C ASN A 153 -7.63 5.33 22.18
N PRO A 154 -8.83 4.85 21.76
CA PRO A 154 -9.45 5.24 20.49
C PRO A 154 -9.88 6.71 20.44
N GLU A 155 -10.10 7.35 21.59
CA GLU A 155 -10.42 8.77 21.70
C GLU A 155 -9.20 9.66 21.40
N HIS A 156 -7.99 9.15 21.64
CA HIS A 156 -6.77 9.89 21.38
C HIS A 156 -6.29 9.73 19.94
N ASN A 157 -6.38 8.53 19.37
CA ASN A 157 -5.84 8.24 18.05
C ASN A 157 -6.43 6.95 17.42
N ASP A 158 -6.16 6.75 16.13
CA ASP A 158 -6.69 5.63 15.34
C ASP A 158 -5.77 4.39 15.31
N PHE A 159 -4.77 4.27 16.19
CA PHE A 159 -3.83 3.13 16.17
C PHE A 159 -4.55 1.79 16.28
N LEU A 160 -5.56 1.67 17.16
CA LEU A 160 -6.37 0.46 17.24
C LEU A 160 -7.11 0.16 15.94
N LYS A 161 -7.65 1.19 15.28
CA LYS A 161 -8.37 1.04 14.00
C LYS A 161 -7.43 0.58 12.90
N LEU A 162 -6.22 1.16 12.81
CA LEU A 162 -5.19 0.72 11.87
C LEU A 162 -4.76 -0.73 12.12
N ARG A 163 -4.56 -1.11 13.39
CA ARG A 163 -4.21 -2.48 13.78
C ARG A 163 -5.31 -3.47 13.41
N THR A 164 -6.57 -3.16 13.73
CA THR A 164 -7.72 -4.01 13.40
C THR A 164 -7.86 -4.15 11.90
N MET A 165 -7.77 -3.06 11.14
CA MET A 165 -7.83 -3.10 9.67
C MET A 165 -6.78 -4.04 9.09
N LEU A 166 -5.51 -3.92 9.53
CA LEU A 166 -4.42 -4.76 9.01
C LEU A 166 -4.63 -6.25 9.31
N ILE A 167 -5.13 -6.59 10.50
CA ILE A 167 -5.33 -8.00 10.90
C ILE A 167 -6.54 -8.59 10.17
N THR A 168 -7.66 -7.88 10.14
CA THR A 168 -8.92 -8.35 9.54
C THR A 168 -8.83 -8.45 8.02
N HIS A 169 -8.13 -7.53 7.36
CA HIS A 169 -8.05 -7.47 5.90
C HIS A 169 -6.69 -7.94 5.35
N MET A 170 -5.92 -8.72 6.12
CA MET A 170 -4.62 -9.22 5.65
C MET A 170 -4.75 -10.11 4.41
N GLN A 171 -5.77 -10.96 4.39
CA GLN A 171 -6.05 -11.86 3.27
C GLN A 171 -6.44 -11.07 2.02
N ASP A 172 -7.35 -10.12 2.16
CA ASP A 172 -7.80 -9.24 1.06
C ASP A 172 -6.64 -8.42 0.47
N LEU A 173 -5.75 -7.89 1.31
CA LEU A 173 -4.53 -7.20 0.85
C LEU A 173 -3.62 -8.13 0.01
N GLN A 174 -3.52 -9.41 0.37
CA GLN A 174 -2.76 -10.40 -0.40
C GLN A 174 -3.44 -10.70 -1.73
N GLU A 175 -4.76 -10.91 -1.73
CA GLU A 175 -5.57 -11.18 -2.92
C GLU A 175 -5.51 -10.02 -3.92
N VAL A 176 -5.73 -8.78 -3.47
CA VAL A 176 -5.58 -7.58 -4.33
C VAL A 176 -4.16 -7.47 -4.88
N THR A 177 -3.14 -7.81 -4.09
CA THR A 177 -1.75 -7.80 -4.57
C THR A 177 -1.53 -8.84 -5.66
N GLN A 178 -2.13 -10.01 -5.54
CA GLN A 178 -2.02 -11.08 -6.52
C GLN A 178 -2.83 -10.79 -7.78
N ASP A 179 -4.12 -10.54 -7.63
CA ASP A 179 -5.08 -10.51 -8.74
C ASP A 179 -5.07 -9.17 -9.49
N LEU A 180 -4.66 -8.08 -8.82
CA LEU A 180 -4.56 -6.77 -9.44
C LEU A 180 -3.11 -6.37 -9.70
N HIS A 181 -2.29 -6.22 -8.66
CA HIS A 181 -0.96 -5.61 -8.83
C HIS A 181 0.02 -6.54 -9.57
N TYR A 182 0.10 -7.80 -9.16
CA TYR A 182 0.97 -8.79 -9.77
C TYR A 182 0.51 -9.17 -11.18
N GLU A 183 -0.78 -9.41 -11.41
CA GLU A 183 -1.29 -9.72 -12.75
C GLU A 183 -1.12 -8.57 -13.75
N ASN A 184 -1.26 -7.31 -13.30
CA ASN A 184 -0.92 -6.15 -14.14
C ASN A 184 0.56 -6.13 -14.51
N PHE A 185 1.45 -6.37 -13.54
CA PHE A 185 2.89 -6.46 -13.78
C PHE A 185 3.23 -7.61 -14.75
N ARG A 186 2.66 -8.80 -14.51
CA ARG A 186 2.84 -10.00 -15.33
C ARG A 186 2.37 -9.77 -16.77
N SER A 187 1.19 -9.17 -16.95
CA SER A 187 0.66 -8.81 -18.27
C SER A 187 1.54 -7.81 -19.01
N GLU A 188 2.06 -6.79 -18.32
CA GLU A 188 3.00 -5.83 -18.92
C GLU A 188 4.33 -6.50 -19.30
N ARG A 189 4.83 -7.39 -18.44
CA ARG A 189 6.09 -8.10 -18.65
C ARG A 189 6.00 -9.09 -19.80
N LEU A 190 4.92 -9.85 -19.90
CA LEU A 190 4.71 -10.82 -20.97
C LEU A 190 4.56 -10.15 -22.34
N LYS A 191 3.88 -8.99 -22.40
CA LYS A 191 3.81 -8.16 -23.63
C LYS A 191 5.19 -7.68 -24.08
N ARG A 192 6.06 -7.29 -23.14
CA ARG A 192 7.44 -6.88 -23.44
C ARG A 192 8.34 -8.06 -23.79
N GLY A 193 8.13 -9.22 -23.15
CA GLY A 193 8.84 -10.46 -23.44
C GLY A 193 8.51 -11.03 -24.82
N GLY A 194 7.23 -11.01 -25.22
CA GLY A 194 6.79 -11.40 -26.56
C GLY A 194 7.42 -10.55 -27.66
N ARG A 195 7.46 -9.22 -27.47
CA ARG A 195 8.16 -8.32 -28.41
C ARG A 195 9.64 -8.60 -28.55
N LYS A 196 10.34 -8.94 -27.46
CA LYS A 196 11.77 -9.29 -27.54
C LYS A 196 12.02 -10.58 -28.32
N ILE A 197 11.13 -11.57 -28.20
CA ILE A 197 11.23 -12.82 -28.96
C ILE A 197 10.94 -12.56 -30.44
N GLU A 198 9.90 -11.79 -30.76
CA GLU A 198 9.60 -11.36 -32.14
C GLU A 198 10.75 -10.56 -32.76
N ASP A 199 11.32 -9.58 -32.04
CA ASP A 199 12.47 -8.80 -32.53
C ASP A 199 13.72 -9.66 -32.73
N GLU A 200 13.96 -10.67 -31.88
CA GLU A 200 15.07 -11.63 -32.05
C GLU A 200 14.84 -12.62 -33.21
N GLU A 201 13.60 -13.06 -33.43
CA GLU A 201 13.23 -13.92 -34.57
C GLU A 201 13.34 -13.16 -35.89
N VAL A 202 12.81 -11.94 -35.97
CA VAL A 202 12.93 -11.07 -37.16
C VAL A 202 14.40 -10.77 -37.50
N ASN A 203 15.23 -10.57 -36.48
CA ASN A 203 16.66 -10.34 -36.69
C ASN A 203 17.39 -11.62 -37.16
N LYS A 204 17.03 -12.79 -36.64
CA LYS A 204 17.56 -14.09 -37.12
C LYS A 204 17.16 -14.38 -38.56
N ASP A 205 15.90 -14.11 -38.92
CA ASP A 205 15.39 -14.32 -40.28
C ASP A 205 16.06 -13.38 -41.29
N GLN A 206 16.31 -12.11 -40.90
CA GLN A 206 17.10 -11.18 -41.72
C GLN A 206 18.54 -11.66 -41.93
N ILE A 207 19.21 -12.13 -40.88
CA ILE A 207 20.58 -12.66 -40.95
C ILE A 207 20.65 -13.93 -41.83
N LEU A 208 19.61 -14.77 -41.80
CA LEU A 208 19.50 -15.95 -42.67
C LEU A 208 19.34 -15.57 -44.14
N LEU A 209 18.47 -14.59 -44.44
CA LEU A 209 18.25 -14.09 -45.79
C LEU A 209 19.50 -13.45 -46.41
N GLU A 210 20.27 -12.67 -45.63
CA GLU A 210 21.53 -12.08 -46.10
C GLU A 210 22.57 -13.17 -46.41
N LYS A 211 22.67 -14.22 -45.58
CA LYS A 211 23.59 -15.34 -45.81
C LYS A 211 23.22 -16.18 -47.02
N GLU A 212 21.93 -16.36 -47.31
CA GLU A 212 21.49 -17.06 -48.52
C GLU A 212 21.78 -16.26 -49.80
N ALA A 213 21.80 -14.92 -49.72
CA ALA A 213 22.12 -14.05 -50.85
C ALA A 213 23.63 -14.03 -51.18
N GLU A 214 24.51 -14.18 -50.18
CA GLU A 214 25.96 -14.27 -50.40
C GLU A 214 26.41 -15.61 -51.03
N VAL A 215 25.58 -16.66 -50.93
CA VAL A 215 25.90 -18.01 -51.42
C VAL A 215 25.43 -18.22 -52.87
N ARG A 216 24.71 -17.25 -53.47
CA ARG A 216 24.19 -17.28 -54.84
C ARG A 216 25.02 -16.45 -55.80
#